data_AF-A0A7V4SKV3-F1
#
_entry.id   AF-A0A7V4SKV3-F1
#
_cell.length_a   1.000
_cell.length_b   1.000
_cell.length_c   1.000
_cell.angle_alpha   90.00
_cell.angle_beta   90.00
_cell.angle_gamma   90.00
#
_symmetry.space_group_name_H-M   'P 1'
#
loop_
_entity.id
_entity.type
_entity.pdbx_description
1 polymer ?
#
loop_
_entity_poly.entity_id
_entity_poly.type
_entity_poly.pdbx_seq_one_letter_code
_entity_poly.pdbx_strand_id
1 'polypeptide(L)'
;MSQEAGKDAGRAQIRSVVEEAAASLSGILEKEVPSDLTPEQAERLRALLLSTLHREADQGVRRVCRAFLEEEHRRAKALRKKEAKAEAGGHVERLSLHLRAQHLVLFTSCILLIVTGLPIKFHEAAFSKWFMDVMGGPSVTGILHRIGAVLLTAVGGYHIFYTISSAAGRKDFGLLLPKLQDIKDFLHQVRYFLGLEKDRPLFGRFSYIEKFDYWAVYWGMVVMITSGFILWFKDDAINRFGKVVYDIGREAHSDEALLATLAIVIWHFYNVHFNPKRFPGSLTFWNGRITLEEFKEEHALEYEEWVREGRLPAEGPGSVGRGGGEG
;
A
#
# COMPACT_ATOMS: atom_id res chain seq x y z
N MET A 1 -25.36 -10.89 -29.86
CA MET A 1 -25.11 -12.34 -29.95
C MET A 1 -24.64 -12.99 -28.64
N SER A 2 -23.69 -12.43 -27.86
CA SER A 2 -23.20 -13.09 -26.63
C SER A 2 -24.19 -13.10 -25.43
N GLN A 3 -25.01 -12.05 -25.25
CA GLN A 3 -26.00 -11.99 -24.16
C GLN A 3 -27.24 -12.88 -24.35
N GLU A 4 -27.63 -13.16 -25.59
CA GLU A 4 -28.76 -14.07 -25.89
C GLU A 4 -28.37 -15.52 -25.64
N ALA A 5 -27.17 -15.93 -26.05
CA ALA A 5 -26.64 -17.27 -25.81
C ALA A 5 -26.54 -17.61 -24.32
N GLY A 6 -26.15 -16.64 -23.47
CA GLY A 6 -26.10 -16.83 -22.01
C GLY A 6 -27.47 -16.97 -21.34
N LYS A 7 -28.50 -16.29 -21.85
CA LYS A 7 -29.88 -16.41 -21.34
C LYS A 7 -30.50 -17.77 -21.67
N ASP A 8 -30.21 -18.30 -22.84
CA ASP A 8 -30.70 -19.62 -23.26
C ASP A 8 -30.04 -20.77 -22.49
N ALA A 9 -28.74 -20.65 -22.16
CA ALA A 9 -28.04 -21.60 -21.30
C ALA A 9 -28.62 -21.65 -19.88
N GLY A 10 -28.92 -20.50 -19.28
CA GLY A 10 -29.55 -20.43 -17.95
C GLY A 10 -30.97 -21.01 -17.93
N ARG A 11 -31.75 -20.80 -18.99
CA ARG A 11 -33.09 -21.41 -19.14
C ARG A 11 -33.02 -22.93 -19.30
N ALA A 12 -32.00 -23.45 -19.99
CA ALA A 12 -31.78 -24.88 -20.13
C ALA A 12 -31.45 -25.54 -18.78
N GLN A 13 -30.60 -24.93 -17.96
CA GLN A 13 -30.28 -25.43 -16.61
C GLN A 13 -31.48 -25.41 -15.65
N ILE A 14 -32.35 -24.39 -15.72
CA ILE A 14 -33.57 -24.38 -14.88
C ILE A 14 -34.53 -25.48 -15.32
N ARG A 15 -34.60 -25.79 -16.63
CA ARG A 15 -35.47 -26.85 -17.15
C ARG A 15 -35.05 -28.23 -16.67
N SER A 16 -33.75 -28.51 -16.63
CA SER A 16 -33.25 -29.81 -16.15
C SER A 16 -33.58 -30.07 -14.66
N VAL A 17 -33.66 -29.02 -13.83
CA VAL A 17 -34.09 -29.15 -12.43
C VAL A 17 -35.53 -29.66 -12.31
N VAL A 18 -36.42 -29.22 -13.21
CA VAL A 18 -37.81 -29.68 -13.23
C VAL A 18 -37.89 -31.15 -13.64
N GLU A 19 -37.08 -31.56 -14.61
CA GLU A 19 -37.01 -32.95 -15.09
C GLU A 19 -36.48 -33.90 -14.00
N GLU A 20 -35.43 -33.50 -13.29
CA GLU A 20 -34.89 -34.26 -12.14
C GLU A 20 -35.90 -34.37 -10.99
N ALA A 21 -36.58 -33.28 -10.66
CA ALA A 21 -37.61 -33.27 -9.62
C ALA A 21 -38.79 -34.17 -9.98
N ALA A 22 -39.23 -34.16 -11.23
CA ALA A 22 -40.30 -35.03 -11.72
C ALA A 22 -39.93 -36.51 -11.66
N ALA A 23 -38.70 -36.87 -12.04
CA ALA A 23 -38.20 -38.24 -11.96
C ALA A 23 -38.13 -38.74 -10.50
N SER A 24 -37.66 -37.91 -9.58
CA SER A 24 -37.61 -38.22 -8.15
C SER A 24 -39.01 -38.42 -7.54
N LEU A 25 -39.95 -37.54 -7.87
CA LEU A 25 -41.34 -37.64 -7.43
C LEU A 25 -42.04 -38.89 -7.96
N SER A 26 -41.81 -39.26 -9.21
CA SER A 26 -42.36 -40.49 -9.80
C SER A 26 -41.94 -41.73 -9.01
N GLY A 27 -40.65 -41.84 -8.66
CA GLY A 27 -40.13 -42.98 -7.89
C GLY A 27 -40.65 -43.05 -6.44
N ILE A 28 -40.99 -41.92 -5.83
CA ILE A 28 -41.62 -41.88 -4.50
C ILE A 28 -43.08 -42.34 -4.60
N LEU A 29 -43.82 -41.84 -5.59
CA LEU A 29 -45.22 -42.20 -5.80
C LEU A 29 -45.39 -43.69 -6.09
N GLU A 30 -44.50 -44.30 -6.88
CA GLU A 30 -44.54 -45.75 -7.15
C GLU A 30 -44.31 -46.63 -5.91
N LYS A 31 -43.57 -46.13 -4.92
CA LYS A 31 -43.27 -46.88 -3.68
C LYS A 31 -44.33 -46.73 -2.60
N GLU A 32 -44.89 -45.53 -2.48
CA GLU A 32 -45.74 -45.16 -1.34
C GLU A 32 -47.25 -45.27 -1.64
N VAL A 33 -47.65 -45.34 -2.92
CA VAL A 33 -49.07 -45.50 -3.29
C VAL A 33 -49.50 -46.97 -3.10
N PRO A 34 -50.52 -47.26 -2.27
CA PRO A 34 -51.03 -48.62 -2.09
C PRO A 34 -51.59 -49.21 -3.39
N SER A 35 -51.38 -50.52 -3.60
CA SER A 35 -51.80 -51.22 -4.83
C SER A 35 -53.25 -51.74 -4.78
N ASP A 36 -53.91 -51.63 -3.64
CA ASP A 36 -55.22 -52.23 -3.30
C ASP A 36 -56.35 -51.20 -3.13
N LEU A 37 -56.27 -50.07 -3.83
CA LEU A 37 -57.25 -48.96 -3.74
C LEU A 37 -58.52 -49.23 -4.57
N THR A 38 -59.68 -48.88 -4.01
CA THR A 38 -60.92 -48.79 -4.81
C THR A 38 -60.88 -47.56 -5.74
N PRO A 39 -61.68 -47.53 -6.83
CA PRO A 39 -61.69 -46.40 -7.77
C PRO A 39 -61.94 -45.03 -7.10
N GLU A 40 -62.86 -44.96 -6.13
CA GLU A 40 -63.13 -43.75 -5.35
C GLU A 40 -61.96 -43.34 -4.44
N GLN A 41 -61.28 -44.32 -3.83
CA GLN A 41 -60.11 -44.05 -2.99
C GLN A 41 -58.93 -43.54 -3.82
N ALA A 42 -58.72 -44.11 -5.01
CA ALA A 42 -57.67 -43.67 -5.94
C ALA A 42 -57.90 -42.24 -6.43
N GLU A 43 -59.14 -41.88 -6.78
CA GLU A 43 -59.47 -40.53 -7.23
C GLU A 43 -59.30 -39.49 -6.11
N ARG A 44 -59.72 -39.83 -4.89
CA ARG A 44 -59.56 -38.96 -3.71
C ARG A 44 -58.09 -38.76 -3.34
N LEU A 45 -57.28 -39.83 -3.40
CA LEU A 45 -55.84 -39.76 -3.15
C LEU A 45 -55.14 -38.90 -4.21
N ARG A 46 -55.49 -39.05 -5.49
CA ARG A 46 -54.96 -38.22 -6.58
C ARG A 46 -55.24 -36.73 -6.36
N ALA A 47 -56.47 -36.37 -5.97
CA ALA A 47 -56.84 -34.98 -5.72
C ALA A 47 -56.06 -34.37 -4.52
N LEU A 48 -55.88 -35.16 -3.44
CA LEU A 48 -55.09 -34.77 -2.27
C LEU A 48 -53.59 -34.60 -2.62
N LEU A 49 -53.01 -35.54 -3.36
CA LEU A 49 -51.62 -35.49 -3.78
C LEU A 49 -51.36 -34.27 -4.67
N LEU A 50 -52.17 -34.05 -5.71
CA LEU A 50 -52.00 -32.92 -6.63
C LEU A 50 -52.11 -31.57 -5.93
N SER A 51 -53.11 -31.40 -5.06
CA SER A 51 -53.30 -30.14 -4.32
C SER A 51 -52.16 -29.87 -3.33
N THR A 52 -51.65 -30.91 -2.66
CA THR A 52 -50.52 -30.78 -1.73
C THR A 52 -49.21 -30.48 -2.46
N LEU A 53 -48.92 -31.23 -3.53
CA LEU A 53 -47.72 -31.05 -4.36
C LEU A 53 -47.64 -29.65 -4.97
N HIS A 54 -48.73 -29.15 -5.54
CA HIS A 54 -48.75 -27.78 -6.08
C HIS A 54 -48.45 -26.74 -5.00
N ARG A 55 -49.06 -26.88 -3.83
CA ARG A 55 -48.89 -25.93 -2.74
C ARG A 55 -47.45 -25.90 -2.22
N GLU A 56 -46.85 -27.08 -2.00
CA GLU A 56 -45.48 -27.16 -1.48
C GLU A 56 -44.44 -26.76 -2.52
N ALA A 57 -44.63 -27.14 -3.80
CA ALA A 57 -43.74 -26.75 -4.88
C ALA A 57 -43.73 -25.23 -5.08
N ASP A 58 -44.90 -24.58 -5.14
CA ASP A 58 -44.98 -23.11 -5.31
C ASP A 58 -44.35 -22.37 -4.11
N GLN A 59 -44.63 -22.82 -2.88
CA GLN A 59 -44.02 -22.23 -1.68
C GLN A 59 -42.50 -22.44 -1.62
N GLY A 60 -42.02 -23.64 -1.97
CA GLY A 60 -40.60 -24.00 -1.97
C GLY A 60 -39.81 -23.18 -2.98
N VAL A 61 -40.27 -23.14 -4.24
CA VAL A 61 -39.62 -22.39 -5.32
C VAL A 61 -39.57 -20.89 -4.99
N ARG A 62 -40.68 -20.31 -4.53
CA ARG A 62 -40.73 -18.88 -4.15
C ARG A 62 -39.76 -18.56 -3.02
N ARG A 63 -39.62 -19.45 -2.03
CA ARG A 63 -38.70 -19.27 -0.90
C ARG A 63 -37.25 -19.26 -1.36
N VAL A 64 -36.85 -20.23 -2.19
CA VAL A 64 -35.48 -20.34 -2.72
C VAL A 64 -35.14 -19.15 -3.62
N CYS A 65 -36.03 -18.81 -4.56
CA CYS A 65 -35.81 -17.66 -5.44
C CYS A 65 -35.70 -16.35 -4.66
N ARG A 66 -36.55 -16.13 -3.65
CA ARG A 66 -36.49 -14.92 -2.83
C ARG A 66 -35.20 -14.85 -2.02
N ALA A 67 -34.79 -15.95 -1.38
CA ALA A 67 -33.54 -16.01 -0.62
C ALA A 67 -32.31 -15.74 -1.50
N PHE A 68 -32.26 -16.33 -2.70
CA PHE A 68 -31.20 -16.11 -3.67
C PHE A 68 -31.14 -14.64 -4.12
N LEU A 69 -32.29 -14.06 -4.49
CA LEU A 69 -32.38 -12.66 -4.89
C LEU A 69 -31.99 -11.70 -3.76
N GLU A 70 -32.36 -11.99 -2.51
CA GLU A 70 -31.97 -11.21 -1.34
C GLU A 70 -30.46 -11.29 -1.05
N GLU A 71 -29.84 -12.44 -1.29
CA GLU A 71 -28.39 -12.61 -1.16
C GLU A 71 -27.64 -11.84 -2.26
N GLU A 72 -28.08 -11.95 -3.51
CA GLU A 72 -27.52 -11.19 -4.62
C GLU A 72 -27.72 -9.68 -4.44
N HIS A 73 -28.90 -9.23 -3.98
CA HIS A 73 -29.12 -7.83 -3.63
C HIS A 73 -28.21 -7.36 -2.48
N ARG A 74 -27.97 -8.19 -1.47
CA ARG A 74 -27.03 -7.88 -0.38
C ARG A 74 -25.60 -7.77 -0.89
N ARG A 75 -25.15 -8.68 -1.76
CA ARG A 75 -23.85 -8.63 -2.42
C ARG A 75 -23.68 -7.36 -3.25
N ALA A 76 -24.66 -7.05 -4.11
CA ALA A 76 -24.67 -5.84 -4.92
C ALA A 76 -24.65 -4.56 -4.06
N LYS A 77 -25.43 -4.52 -2.97
CA LYS A 77 -25.43 -3.38 -2.04
C LYS A 77 -24.11 -3.24 -1.28
N ALA A 78 -23.45 -4.36 -0.92
CA ALA A 78 -22.13 -4.35 -0.30
C ALA A 78 -21.04 -3.88 -1.27
N LEU A 79 -21.10 -4.30 -2.54
CA LEU A 79 -20.22 -3.80 -3.61
C LEU A 79 -20.42 -2.29 -3.79
N ARG A 80 -21.66 -1.84 -3.99
CA ARG A 80 -21.98 -0.41 -4.13
C ARG A 80 -21.54 0.42 -2.94
N LYS A 81 -21.62 -0.11 -1.71
CA LYS A 81 -21.12 0.56 -0.52
C LYS A 81 -19.59 0.65 -0.49
N LYS A 82 -18.89 -0.38 -0.99
CA LYS A 82 -17.43 -0.34 -1.17
C LYS A 82 -17.03 0.65 -2.26
N GLU A 83 -17.73 0.65 -3.39
CA GLU A 83 -17.54 1.58 -4.51
C GLU A 83 -17.80 3.03 -4.07
N ALA A 84 -18.93 3.31 -3.42
CA ALA A 84 -19.23 4.64 -2.90
C ALA A 84 -18.22 5.12 -1.84
N LYS A 85 -17.64 4.20 -1.06
CA LYS A 85 -16.55 4.51 -0.12
C LYS A 85 -15.21 4.73 -0.83
N ALA A 86 -15.00 4.10 -1.99
CA ALA A 86 -13.84 4.30 -2.84
C ALA A 86 -13.93 5.64 -3.59
N GLU A 87 -15.08 5.93 -4.19
CA GLU A 87 -15.38 7.18 -4.91
C GLU A 87 -15.43 8.41 -3.98
N ALA A 88 -15.83 8.26 -2.72
CA ALA A 88 -15.87 9.37 -1.75
C ALA A 88 -14.49 9.74 -1.16
N GLY A 89 -13.38 9.45 -1.85
CA GLY A 89 -12.02 9.69 -1.33
C GLY A 89 -11.53 8.56 -0.42
N GLY A 90 -11.76 7.30 -0.81
CA GLY A 90 -11.32 6.13 -0.07
C GLY A 90 -9.82 6.16 0.18
N HIS A 91 -9.42 6.13 1.45
CA HIS A 91 -8.02 5.99 1.83
C HIS A 91 -7.66 4.51 1.91
N VAL A 92 -6.50 4.14 1.38
CA VAL A 92 -5.94 2.78 1.48
C VAL A 92 -4.69 2.80 2.35
N GLU A 93 -4.48 1.78 3.18
CA GLU A 93 -3.25 1.65 3.96
C GLU A 93 -2.15 1.08 3.06
N ARG A 94 -1.18 1.93 2.69
CA ARG A 94 -0.01 1.56 1.88
C ARG A 94 1.17 1.17 2.76
N LEU A 95 1.39 1.86 3.88
CA LEU A 95 2.52 1.63 4.79
C LEU A 95 2.06 1.09 6.15
N SER A 96 2.58 -0.09 6.50
CA SER A 96 2.32 -0.72 7.80
C SER A 96 2.80 0.16 8.96
N LEU A 97 2.17 0.02 10.12
CA LEU A 97 2.58 0.70 11.36
C LEU A 97 4.06 0.49 11.68
N HIS A 98 4.56 -0.70 11.36
CA HIS A 98 5.93 -1.09 11.59
C HIS A 98 6.94 -0.22 10.82
N LEU A 99 6.71 -0.03 9.51
CA LEU A 99 7.57 0.82 8.67
C LEU A 99 7.47 2.30 9.08
N ARG A 100 6.28 2.74 9.50
CA ARG A 100 6.07 4.10 10.01
C ARG A 100 6.83 4.36 11.30
N ALA A 101 6.84 3.41 12.22
CA ALA A 101 7.60 3.52 13.46
C ALA A 101 9.11 3.63 13.18
N GLN A 102 9.64 2.80 12.28
CA GLN A 102 11.04 2.92 11.85
C GLN A 102 11.32 4.31 11.25
N HIS A 103 10.47 4.77 10.33
CA HIS A 103 10.63 6.07 9.71
C HIS A 103 10.57 7.22 10.73
N LEU A 104 9.70 7.14 11.74
CA LEU A 104 9.61 8.19 12.77
C LEU A 104 10.88 8.25 13.64
N VAL A 105 11.47 7.10 13.98
CA VAL A 105 12.75 7.05 14.69
C VAL A 105 13.89 7.57 13.80
N LEU A 106 13.91 7.19 12.52
CA LEU A 106 14.85 7.74 11.53
C LEU A 106 14.73 9.26 11.43
N PHE A 107 13.52 9.77 11.23
CA PHE A 107 13.22 11.19 11.12
C PHE A 107 13.68 11.97 12.36
N THR A 108 13.26 11.54 13.54
CA THR A 108 13.58 12.24 14.79
C THR A 108 15.08 12.21 15.11
N SER A 109 15.75 11.06 14.93
CA SER A 109 17.19 10.95 15.12
C SER A 109 17.97 11.78 14.11
N CYS A 110 17.55 11.78 12.85
CA CYS A 110 18.16 12.57 11.79
C CYS A 110 18.06 14.07 12.04
N ILE A 111 16.87 14.57 12.40
CA ILE A 111 16.68 15.99 12.73
C ILE A 111 17.55 16.37 13.94
N LEU A 112 17.57 15.54 14.99
CA LEU A 112 18.43 15.78 16.15
C LEU A 112 19.91 15.86 15.77
N LEU A 113 20.38 14.96 14.91
CA LEU A 113 21.76 14.94 14.42
C LEU A 113 22.10 16.16 13.56
N ILE A 114 21.20 16.61 12.70
CA ILE A 114 21.40 17.82 11.88
C ILE A 114 21.45 19.07 12.77
N VAL A 115 20.47 19.20 13.67
CA VAL A 115 20.31 20.36 14.56
C VAL A 115 21.48 20.48 15.54
N THR A 116 22.08 19.38 15.97
CA THR A 116 23.28 19.39 16.83
C THR A 116 24.59 19.42 16.04
N GLY A 117 24.64 18.74 14.90
CA GLY A 117 25.86 18.58 14.08
C GLY A 117 26.25 19.85 13.32
N LEU A 118 25.29 20.60 12.77
CA LEU A 118 25.60 21.86 12.07
C LEU A 118 26.25 22.89 13.01
N PRO A 119 25.74 23.15 14.23
CA PRO A 119 26.43 24.02 15.18
C PRO A 119 27.83 23.55 15.58
N ILE A 120 28.03 22.23 15.73
CA ILE A 120 29.35 21.65 16.02
C ILE A 120 30.33 21.91 14.87
N LYS A 121 29.90 21.68 13.62
CA LYS A 121 30.72 21.93 12.42
C LYS A 121 31.06 23.43 12.30
N PHE A 122 30.05 24.29 12.37
CA PHE A 122 30.19 25.74 12.22
C PHE A 122 30.27 26.46 13.57
N HIS A 123 31.08 25.95 14.49
CA HIS A 123 31.19 26.48 15.86
C HIS A 123 31.62 27.94 15.95
N GLU A 124 32.28 28.49 14.91
CA GLU A 124 32.67 29.90 14.87
C GLU A 124 31.54 30.86 14.50
N ALA A 125 30.48 30.37 13.84
CA ALA A 125 29.37 31.20 13.43
C ALA A 125 28.57 31.70 14.63
N ALA A 126 28.20 32.99 14.63
CA ALA A 126 27.45 33.62 15.73
C ALA A 126 26.14 32.89 16.04
N PHE A 127 25.43 32.44 15.00
CA PHE A 127 24.21 31.64 15.16
C PHE A 127 24.47 30.30 15.84
N SER A 128 25.55 29.61 15.49
CA SER A 128 25.91 28.32 16.10
C SER A 128 26.29 28.47 17.57
N LYS A 129 27.03 29.53 17.93
CA LYS A 129 27.36 29.85 19.32
C LYS A 129 26.09 30.11 20.13
N TRP A 130 25.24 31.01 19.65
CA TRP A 130 23.94 31.30 20.27
C TRP A 130 23.08 30.05 20.43
N PHE A 131 22.98 29.22 19.39
CA PHE A 131 22.19 27.99 19.43
C PHE A 131 22.72 27.00 20.46
N MET A 132 24.04 26.76 20.47
CA MET A 132 24.67 25.88 21.48
C MET A 132 24.45 26.41 22.89
N ASP A 133 24.53 27.72 23.12
CA ASP A 133 24.28 28.33 24.43
C ASP A 133 22.84 28.09 24.90
N VAL A 134 21.86 28.27 24.03
CA VAL A 134 20.44 27.98 24.32
C VAL A 134 20.21 26.50 24.62
N MET A 135 20.92 25.61 23.94
CA MET A 135 20.82 24.16 24.15
C MET A 135 21.51 23.66 25.43
N GLY A 136 22.17 24.54 26.21
CA GLY A 136 22.88 24.17 27.44
C GLY A 136 24.40 24.02 27.26
N GLY A 137 24.95 24.55 26.17
CA GLY A 137 26.37 24.63 25.86
C GLY A 137 26.90 23.48 24.98
N PRO A 138 28.20 23.52 24.62
CA PRO A 138 28.82 22.52 23.74
C PRO A 138 28.78 21.09 24.28
N SER A 139 28.87 20.93 25.61
CA SER A 139 28.83 19.62 26.26
C SER A 139 27.46 18.94 26.08
N VAL A 140 26.37 19.67 26.37
CA VAL A 140 25.00 19.17 26.20
C VAL A 140 24.70 18.91 24.73
N THR A 141 25.12 19.81 23.83
CA THR A 141 24.98 19.63 22.38
C THR A 141 25.66 18.34 21.91
N GLY A 142 26.87 18.05 22.39
CA GLY A 142 27.59 16.80 22.08
C GLY A 142 26.91 15.55 22.65
N ILE A 143 26.29 15.63 23.82
CA ILE A 143 25.49 14.52 24.39
C ILE A 143 24.27 14.25 23.51
N LEU A 144 23.52 15.30 23.14
CA LEU A 144 22.34 15.17 22.28
C LEU A 144 22.69 14.60 20.91
N HIS A 145 23.82 15.02 20.33
CA HIS A 145 24.32 14.46 19.08
C HIS A 145 24.56 12.94 19.20
N ARG A 146 25.20 12.50 20.28
CA ARG A 146 25.44 11.06 20.55
C ARG A 146 24.14 10.28 20.79
N ILE A 147 23.14 10.87 21.46
CA ILE A 147 21.81 10.25 21.60
C ILE A 147 21.19 10.04 20.22
N GLY A 148 21.23 11.06 19.36
CA GLY A 148 20.78 10.96 17.97
C GLY A 148 21.52 9.86 17.21
N ALA A 149 22.85 9.76 17.38
CA ALA A 149 23.67 8.75 16.73
C ALA A 149 23.31 7.32 17.17
N VAL A 150 23.03 7.11 18.46
CA VAL A 150 22.57 5.81 18.98
C VAL A 150 21.22 5.44 18.39
N LEU A 151 20.27 6.38 18.36
CA LEU A 151 18.94 6.13 17.77
C LEU A 151 19.03 5.82 16.28
N LEU A 152 19.84 6.57 15.52
CA LEU A 152 20.05 6.35 14.09
C LEU A 152 20.71 5.00 13.83
N THR A 153 21.72 4.64 14.61
CA THR A 153 22.41 3.34 14.51
C THR A 153 21.45 2.19 14.84
N ALA A 154 20.65 2.34 15.90
CA ALA A 154 19.69 1.32 16.31
C ALA A 154 18.60 1.09 15.25
N VAL A 155 18.01 2.16 14.69
CA VAL A 155 16.99 2.02 13.64
C VAL A 155 17.57 1.48 12.33
N GLY A 156 18.80 1.87 11.97
CA GLY A 156 19.49 1.32 10.81
C GLY A 156 19.79 -0.18 10.96
N GLY A 157 20.34 -0.58 12.11
CA GLY A 157 20.59 -1.99 12.42
C GLY A 157 19.29 -2.80 12.45
N TYR A 158 18.24 -2.25 13.06
CA TYR A 158 16.92 -2.86 13.07
C TYR A 158 16.36 -3.04 11.65
N HIS A 159 16.48 -2.03 10.80
CA HIS A 159 16.00 -2.11 9.42
C HIS A 159 16.72 -3.20 8.63
N ILE A 160 18.05 -3.28 8.73
CA ILE A 160 18.84 -4.35 8.09
C ILE A 160 18.38 -5.72 8.60
N PHE A 161 18.17 -5.86 9.91
CA PHE A 161 17.64 -7.10 10.45
C PHE A 161 16.25 -7.42 9.88
N TYR A 162 15.36 -6.44 9.78
CA TYR A 162 14.02 -6.60 9.20
C TYR A 162 14.07 -7.00 7.73
N THR A 163 14.90 -6.35 6.91
CA THR A 163 15.02 -6.66 5.47
C THR A 163 15.58 -8.05 5.22
N ILE A 164 16.41 -8.59 6.12
CA ILE A 164 16.95 -9.94 6.01
C ILE A 164 15.99 -10.99 6.58
N SER A 165 15.40 -10.73 7.75
CA SER A 165 14.62 -11.73 8.51
C SER A 165 13.15 -11.85 8.06
N SER A 166 12.51 -10.74 7.67
CA SER A 166 11.09 -10.73 7.29
C SER A 166 10.88 -11.05 5.81
N ALA A 167 9.88 -11.87 5.49
CA ALA A 167 9.50 -12.14 4.11
C ALA A 167 9.02 -10.87 3.39
N ALA A 168 8.27 -10.00 4.08
CA ALA A 168 7.85 -8.72 3.56
C ALA A 168 9.04 -7.77 3.36
N GLY A 169 9.96 -7.74 4.33
CA GLY A 169 11.19 -6.94 4.25
C GLY A 169 12.08 -7.35 3.07
N ARG A 170 12.29 -8.65 2.85
CA ARG A 170 13.05 -9.17 1.70
C ARG A 170 12.40 -8.81 0.37
N LYS A 171 11.07 -8.94 0.28
CA LYS A 171 10.30 -8.56 -0.92
C LYS A 171 10.49 -7.06 -1.23
N ASP A 172 10.25 -6.21 -0.24
CA ASP A 172 10.35 -4.75 -0.42
C ASP A 172 11.79 -4.32 -0.73
N PHE A 173 12.78 -4.89 -0.06
CA PHE A 173 14.19 -4.64 -0.36
C PHE A 173 14.57 -5.02 -1.80
N GLY A 174 14.10 -6.18 -2.28
CA GLY A 174 14.31 -6.60 -3.67
C GLY A 174 13.67 -5.66 -4.71
N LEU A 175 12.58 -4.98 -4.35
CA LEU A 175 11.94 -3.97 -5.20
C LEU A 175 12.69 -2.62 -5.16
N LEU A 176 13.38 -2.32 -4.06
CA LEU A 176 14.21 -1.12 -3.89
C LEU A 176 15.58 -1.21 -4.59
N LEU A 177 16.01 -2.40 -5.01
CA LEU A 177 17.22 -2.54 -5.81
C LEU A 177 17.10 -1.75 -7.12
N PRO A 178 18.11 -0.92 -7.48
CA PRO A 178 18.12 -0.21 -8.75
C PRO A 178 18.13 -1.19 -9.92
N LYS A 179 17.28 -0.96 -10.91
CA LYS A 179 17.14 -1.75 -12.14
C LYS A 179 17.39 -0.84 -13.34
N LEU A 180 17.74 -1.44 -14.48
CA LEU A 180 17.87 -0.69 -15.75
C LEU A 180 16.58 0.03 -16.15
N GLN A 181 15.43 -0.46 -15.69
CA GLN A 181 14.14 0.22 -15.88
C GLN A 181 14.11 1.60 -15.21
N ASP A 182 14.73 1.77 -14.03
CA ASP A 182 14.75 3.05 -13.33
C ASP A 182 15.44 4.16 -14.14
N ILE A 183 16.48 3.80 -14.90
CA ILE A 183 17.16 4.73 -15.83
C ILE A 183 16.23 5.09 -16.99
N LYS A 184 15.51 4.10 -17.55
CA LYS A 184 14.53 4.36 -18.62
C LYS A 184 13.41 5.28 -18.14
N ASP A 185 12.91 5.05 -16.94
CA ASP A 185 11.85 5.84 -16.32
C ASP A 185 12.33 7.27 -16.04
N PHE A 186 13.56 7.44 -15.56
CA PHE A 186 14.18 8.75 -15.42
C PHE A 186 14.29 9.49 -16.76
N LEU A 187 14.81 8.84 -17.80
CA LEU A 187 14.94 9.46 -19.13
C LEU A 187 13.58 9.79 -19.75
N HIS A 188 12.57 8.93 -19.54
CA HIS A 188 11.18 9.19 -19.92
C HIS A 188 10.66 10.42 -19.17
N GLN A 189 10.88 10.50 -17.86
CA GLN A 189 10.44 11.64 -17.04
C GLN A 189 11.06 12.95 -17.53
N VAL A 190 12.35 12.94 -17.88
CA VAL A 190 13.05 14.10 -18.46
C VAL A 190 12.43 14.48 -19.81
N ARG A 191 12.19 13.51 -20.70
CA ARG A 191 11.53 13.76 -22.01
C ARG A 191 10.13 14.32 -21.85
N TYR A 192 9.35 13.81 -20.90
CA TYR A 192 8.03 14.33 -20.55
C TYR A 192 8.11 15.78 -20.08
N PHE A 193 9.07 16.13 -19.21
CA PHE A 193 9.26 17.52 -18.77
C PHE A 193 9.73 18.45 -19.89
N LEU A 194 10.46 17.92 -20.88
CA LEU A 194 10.82 18.65 -22.10
C LEU A 194 9.69 18.70 -23.14
N GLY A 195 8.52 18.13 -22.85
CA GLY A 195 7.37 18.08 -23.76
C GLY A 195 7.55 17.13 -24.95
N LEU A 196 8.59 16.29 -24.94
CA LEU A 196 8.89 15.32 -26.00
C LEU A 196 8.05 14.05 -25.89
N GLU A 197 7.38 13.86 -24.74
CA GLU A 197 6.52 12.73 -24.47
C GLU A 197 5.20 13.23 -23.88
N LYS A 198 4.07 12.62 -24.28
CA LYS A 198 2.74 13.08 -23.87
C LYS A 198 2.31 12.48 -22.54
N ASP A 199 2.72 11.25 -22.29
CA ASP A 199 2.30 10.48 -21.13
C ASP A 199 3.38 10.51 -20.04
N ARG A 200 2.94 10.42 -18.77
CA ARG A 200 3.87 10.29 -17.65
C ARG A 200 4.37 8.84 -17.52
N PRO A 201 5.60 8.64 -17.01
CA PRO A 201 6.06 7.30 -16.65
C PRO A 201 5.15 6.70 -15.57
N LEU A 202 4.81 5.42 -15.73
CA LEU A 202 4.02 4.66 -14.77
C LEU A 202 4.96 3.98 -13.78
N PHE A 203 4.76 4.25 -12.49
CA PHE A 203 5.56 3.67 -11.42
C PHE A 203 4.84 2.51 -10.74
N GLY A 204 5.64 1.57 -10.22
CA GLY A 204 5.17 0.51 -9.34
C GLY A 204 5.22 0.90 -7.87
N ARG A 205 5.39 -0.10 -7.02
CA ARG A 205 5.43 0.08 -5.56
C ARG A 205 6.45 1.12 -5.10
N PHE A 206 7.59 1.22 -5.77
CA PHE A 206 8.59 2.28 -5.55
C PHE A 206 9.02 2.88 -6.89
N SER A 207 8.93 4.19 -7.00
CA SER A 207 9.48 5.00 -8.09
C SER A 207 11.00 5.09 -8.02
N TYR A 208 11.65 5.52 -9.11
CA TYR A 208 13.10 5.73 -9.11
C TYR A 208 13.52 6.82 -8.11
N ILE A 209 12.64 7.80 -7.82
CA ILE A 209 12.88 8.87 -6.84
C ILE A 209 12.91 8.29 -5.43
N GLU A 210 11.91 7.47 -5.06
CA GLU A 210 11.88 6.80 -3.75
C GLU A 210 13.07 5.84 -3.57
N LYS A 211 13.49 5.14 -4.64
CA LYS A 211 14.69 4.28 -4.61
C LYS A 211 15.95 5.11 -4.43
N PHE A 212 16.07 6.24 -5.13
CA PHE A 212 17.19 7.15 -4.98
C PHE A 212 17.27 7.68 -3.54
N ASP A 213 16.15 8.14 -2.98
CA ASP A 213 16.07 8.59 -1.58
C ASP A 213 16.48 7.49 -0.60
N TYR A 214 16.00 6.25 -0.82
CA TYR A 214 16.40 5.10 -0.01
C TYR A 214 17.92 4.92 -0.04
N TRP A 215 18.52 4.77 -1.23
CA TRP A 215 19.95 4.50 -1.34
C TRP A 215 20.84 5.67 -0.90
N ALA A 216 20.43 6.91 -1.16
CA ALA A 216 21.14 8.10 -0.69
C ALA A 216 21.21 8.12 0.83
N VAL A 217 20.09 7.85 1.52
CA VAL A 217 20.06 7.80 2.99
C VAL A 217 20.87 6.62 3.52
N TYR A 218 20.73 5.41 2.94
CA TYR A 218 21.48 4.24 3.43
C TYR A 218 22.98 4.36 3.24
N TRP A 219 23.42 4.89 2.09
CA TRP A 219 24.83 5.21 1.87
C TRP A 219 25.34 6.22 2.91
N GLY A 220 24.61 7.33 3.08
CA GLY A 220 24.94 8.34 4.09
C GLY A 220 24.99 7.74 5.49
N MET A 221 24.05 6.86 5.86
CA MET A 221 24.05 6.18 7.16
C MET A 221 25.30 5.33 7.38
N VAL A 222 25.74 4.56 6.37
CA VAL A 222 26.97 3.76 6.48
C VAL A 222 28.15 4.68 6.78
N VAL A 223 28.36 5.72 5.95
CA VAL A 223 29.47 6.67 6.12
C VAL A 223 29.40 7.37 7.47
N MET A 224 28.24 7.90 7.85
CA MET A 224 28.02 8.66 9.09
C MET A 224 28.19 7.81 10.34
N ILE A 225 27.67 6.58 10.35
CA ILE A 225 27.81 5.67 11.49
C ILE A 225 29.26 5.23 11.62
N THR A 226 29.91 4.80 10.53
CA THR A 226 31.31 4.33 10.61
C THR A 226 32.27 5.44 11.01
N SER A 227 32.15 6.61 10.40
CA SER A 227 32.99 7.77 10.73
C SER A 227 32.67 8.35 12.11
N GLY A 228 31.40 8.32 12.52
CA GLY A 228 30.95 8.72 13.84
C GLY A 228 31.55 7.83 14.93
N PHE A 229 31.62 6.51 14.72
CA PHE A 229 32.29 5.60 15.65
C PHE A 229 33.80 5.83 15.74
N ILE A 230 34.47 6.12 14.61
CA ILE A 230 35.90 6.52 14.59
C ILE A 230 36.12 7.77 15.45
N LEU A 231 35.24 8.76 15.32
CA LEU A 231 35.30 10.01 16.09
C LEU A 231 34.95 9.82 17.57
N TRP A 232 33.97 8.97 17.87
CA TRP A 232 33.53 8.68 19.23
C TRP A 232 34.66 7.99 20.01
N PHE A 233 35.31 7.00 19.40
CA PHE A 233 36.41 6.24 19.99
C PHE A 233 37.77 6.73 19.49
N LYS A 234 38.00 8.05 19.53
CA LYS A 234 39.20 8.70 18.97
C LYS A 234 40.51 8.02 19.38
N ASP A 235 40.74 7.84 20.68
CA ASP A 235 42.03 7.34 21.18
C ASP A 235 42.26 5.89 20.74
N ASP A 236 41.22 5.05 20.82
CA ASP A 236 41.23 3.68 20.30
C ASP A 236 41.47 3.63 18.79
N ALA A 237 40.79 4.49 18.02
CA ALA A 237 40.91 4.53 16.58
C ALA A 237 42.32 4.93 16.14
N ILE A 238 42.90 5.95 16.78
CA ILE A 238 44.28 6.40 16.52
C ILE A 238 45.27 5.30 16.91
N ASN A 239 45.10 4.66 18.07
CA ASN A 239 46.03 3.65 18.56
C ASN A 239 46.01 2.37 17.70
N ARG A 240 44.84 1.98 17.15
CA ARG A 240 44.71 0.74 16.35
C ARG A 240 44.95 0.94 14.87
N PHE A 241 44.50 2.06 14.31
CA PHE A 241 44.47 2.29 12.86
C PHE A 241 45.33 3.48 12.40
N GLY A 242 45.92 4.22 13.34
CA GLY A 242 46.76 5.38 13.08
C GLY A 242 45.96 6.67 12.87
N LYS A 243 46.65 7.81 13.00
CA LYS A 243 46.04 9.14 12.86
C LYS A 243 45.40 9.38 11.48
N VAL A 244 45.96 8.78 10.43
CA VAL A 244 45.46 8.92 9.05
C VAL A 244 43.99 8.47 8.95
N VAL A 245 43.64 7.34 9.56
CA VAL A 245 42.26 6.83 9.54
C VAL A 245 41.32 7.74 10.31
N TYR A 246 41.78 8.30 11.43
CA TYR A 246 41.00 9.29 12.20
C TYR A 246 40.76 10.57 11.40
N ASP A 247 41.77 11.11 10.72
CA ASP A 247 41.64 12.34 9.93
C ASP A 247 40.69 12.13 8.74
N ILE A 248 40.80 10.99 8.04
CA ILE A 248 39.86 10.62 6.97
C ILE A 248 38.44 10.49 7.52
N GLY A 249 38.26 9.79 8.64
CA GLY A 249 36.96 9.64 9.29
C GLY A 249 36.36 10.99 9.69
N ARG A 250 37.17 11.91 10.22
CA ARG A 250 36.75 13.26 10.57
C ARG A 250 36.26 14.05 9.34
N GLU A 251 37.01 14.02 8.25
CA GLU A 251 36.64 14.75 7.04
C GLU A 251 35.39 14.16 6.41
N ALA A 252 35.36 12.83 6.25
CA ALA A 252 34.20 12.11 5.73
C ALA A 252 32.94 12.40 6.56
N HIS A 253 33.02 12.37 7.89
CA HIS A 253 31.88 12.68 8.75
C HIS A 253 31.40 14.12 8.56
N SER A 254 32.33 15.07 8.54
CA SER A 254 32.03 16.50 8.44
C SER A 254 31.34 16.83 7.11
N ASP A 255 31.91 16.36 6.00
CA ASP A 255 31.44 16.74 4.67
C ASP A 255 30.22 15.94 4.22
N GLU A 256 30.18 14.63 4.53
CA GLU A 256 28.98 13.84 4.29
C GLU A 256 27.81 14.35 5.15
N ALA A 257 28.03 14.80 6.38
CA ALA A 257 26.97 15.41 7.19
C ALA A 257 26.35 16.64 6.51
N LEU A 258 27.19 17.48 5.90
CA LEU A 258 26.70 18.66 5.18
C LEU A 258 25.96 18.26 3.90
N LEU A 259 26.51 17.33 3.12
CA LEU A 259 25.89 16.82 1.90
C LEU A 259 24.54 16.16 2.22
N ALA A 260 24.49 15.27 3.21
CA ALA A 260 23.28 14.60 3.67
C ALA A 260 22.23 15.61 4.16
N THR A 261 22.64 16.62 4.93
CA THR A 261 21.74 17.70 5.37
C THR A 261 21.12 18.42 4.18
N LEU A 262 21.93 18.81 3.19
CA LEU A 262 21.44 19.48 1.99
C LEU A 262 20.52 18.58 1.17
N ALA A 263 20.86 17.30 0.99
CA ALA A 263 20.02 16.33 0.30
C ALA A 263 18.66 16.15 1.01
N ILE A 264 18.66 16.06 2.35
CA ILE A 264 17.42 15.90 3.12
C ILE A 264 16.55 17.17 3.00
N VAL A 265 17.13 18.35 3.22
CA VAL A 265 16.37 19.61 3.27
C VAL A 265 15.92 20.07 1.89
N ILE A 266 16.78 19.97 0.88
CA ILE A 266 16.50 20.51 -0.46
C ILE A 266 15.77 19.48 -1.31
N TRP A 267 16.26 18.24 -1.37
CA TRP A 267 15.73 17.24 -2.27
C TRP A 267 14.58 16.46 -1.65
N HIS A 268 14.81 15.80 -0.51
CA HIS A 268 13.80 14.93 0.10
C HIS A 268 12.57 15.72 0.59
N PHE A 269 12.79 16.77 1.39
CA PHE A 269 11.69 17.60 1.90
C PHE A 269 10.91 18.29 0.79
N TYR A 270 11.56 18.68 -0.31
CA TYR A 270 10.84 19.21 -1.46
C TYR A 270 9.93 18.17 -2.10
N ASN A 271 10.47 17.00 -2.42
CA ASN A 271 9.71 15.93 -3.10
C ASN A 271 8.54 15.40 -2.25
N VAL A 272 8.70 15.36 -0.93
CA VAL A 272 7.70 14.78 0.00
C VAL A 272 6.76 15.82 0.62
N HIS A 273 7.25 17.01 0.97
CA HIS A 273 6.50 18.01 1.75
C HIS A 273 6.16 19.29 0.98
N PHE A 274 7.10 19.82 0.19
CA PHE A 274 6.94 21.15 -0.43
C PHE A 274 6.51 21.15 -1.90
N ASN A 275 6.31 19.97 -2.51
CA ASN A 275 5.79 19.86 -3.86
C ASN A 275 4.38 20.50 -3.94
N PRO A 276 4.15 21.53 -4.77
CA PRO A 276 2.86 22.23 -4.84
C PRO A 276 1.66 21.31 -5.14
N LYS A 277 1.88 20.19 -5.84
CA LYS A 277 0.83 19.21 -6.12
C LYS A 277 0.36 18.43 -4.89
N ARG A 278 1.18 18.37 -3.84
CA ARG A 278 0.95 17.56 -2.64
C ARG A 278 0.87 18.39 -1.36
N PHE A 279 0.94 19.73 -1.45
CA PHE A 279 1.03 20.62 -0.29
C PHE A 279 -0.22 20.48 0.61
N PRO A 280 -0.08 20.31 1.95
CA PRO A 280 1.10 20.53 2.80
C PRO A 280 2.09 19.34 2.95
N GLY A 281 1.97 18.31 2.12
CA GLY A 281 2.84 17.13 2.05
C GLY A 281 2.03 15.83 2.13
N SER A 282 2.58 14.75 1.58
CA SER A 282 1.98 13.42 1.75
C SER A 282 2.01 13.04 3.23
N LEU A 283 0.86 12.75 3.83
CA LEU A 283 0.77 12.24 5.21
C LEU A 283 0.98 10.73 5.30
N THR A 284 1.31 10.06 4.18
CA THR A 284 1.48 8.60 4.13
C THR A 284 2.60 8.12 5.05
N PHE A 285 3.68 8.88 5.22
CA PHE A 285 4.76 8.53 6.17
C PHE A 285 4.28 8.53 7.64
N TRP A 286 3.25 9.33 7.96
CA TRP A 286 2.71 9.49 9.31
C TRP A 286 1.56 8.52 9.59
N ASN A 287 0.50 8.58 8.79
CA ASN A 287 -0.73 7.80 9.02
C ASN A 287 -0.79 6.49 8.22
N GLY A 288 0.13 6.29 7.27
CA GLY A 288 0.24 5.07 6.46
C GLY A 288 -0.77 4.98 5.32
N ARG A 289 -1.58 6.02 5.15
CA ARG A 289 -2.70 6.07 4.22
C ARG A 289 -2.39 6.95 3.03
N ILE A 290 -2.93 6.56 1.88
CA ILE A 290 -2.90 7.31 0.63
C ILE A 290 -4.30 7.32 0.06
N THR A 291 -4.71 8.41 -0.58
CA THR A 291 -6.01 8.44 -1.28
C THR A 291 -5.96 7.56 -2.52
N LEU A 292 -7.10 7.04 -2.97
CA LEU A 292 -7.14 6.22 -4.19
C LEU A 292 -6.69 6.98 -5.43
N GLU A 293 -6.97 8.28 -5.52
CA GLU A 293 -6.54 9.14 -6.63
C GLU A 293 -5.02 9.28 -6.65
N GLU A 294 -4.41 9.68 -5.53
CA GLU A 294 -2.94 9.74 -5.41
C GLU A 294 -2.30 8.38 -5.66
N PHE A 295 -2.91 7.29 -5.20
CA PHE A 295 -2.36 5.96 -5.39
C PHE A 295 -2.34 5.54 -6.87
N LYS A 296 -3.39 5.88 -7.63
CA LYS A 296 -3.44 5.66 -9.08
C LYS A 296 -2.43 6.52 -9.82
N GLU A 297 -2.32 7.80 -9.46
CA GLU A 297 -1.44 8.74 -10.15
C GLU A 297 0.04 8.43 -9.91
N GLU A 298 0.41 8.06 -8.68
CA GLU A 298 1.81 7.94 -8.27
C GLU A 298 2.34 6.52 -8.34
N HIS A 299 1.45 5.53 -8.19
CA HIS A 299 1.80 4.11 -8.12
C HIS A 299 0.85 3.27 -8.99
N ALA A 300 0.60 3.72 -10.22
CA ALA A 300 -0.34 3.10 -11.15
C ALA A 300 -0.17 1.57 -11.27
N LEU A 301 1.06 1.07 -11.38
CA LEU A 301 1.29 -0.38 -11.52
C LEU A 301 1.01 -1.13 -10.21
N GLU A 302 1.27 -0.53 -9.04
CA GLU A 302 0.89 -1.13 -7.75
C GLU A 302 -0.63 -1.14 -7.56
N TYR A 303 -1.31 -0.07 -7.99
CA TYR A 303 -2.77 0.00 -8.00
C TYR A 303 -3.38 -1.12 -8.87
N GLU A 304 -2.89 -1.29 -10.10
CA GLU A 304 -3.34 -2.35 -11.02
C GLU A 304 -3.13 -3.75 -10.43
N GLU A 305 -1.98 -3.98 -9.77
CA GLU A 305 -1.71 -5.22 -9.05
C GLU A 305 -2.75 -5.48 -7.95
N TRP A 306 -3.09 -4.47 -7.15
CA TRP A 306 -4.06 -4.61 -6.06
C TRP A 306 -5.49 -4.84 -6.57
N VAL A 307 -5.85 -4.26 -7.72
CA VAL A 307 -7.12 -4.54 -8.40
C VAL A 307 -7.15 -6.00 -8.88
N ARG A 308 -6.07 -6.46 -9.52
CA ARG A 308 -5.95 -7.85 -10.00
C ARG A 308 -5.98 -8.87 -8.86
N GLU A 309 -5.44 -8.53 -7.70
CA GLU A 309 -5.49 -9.35 -6.48
C GLU A 309 -6.85 -9.30 -5.75
N GLY A 310 -7.81 -8.48 -6.22
CA GLY A 310 -9.12 -8.30 -5.59
C GLY A 310 -9.08 -7.52 -4.27
N ARG A 311 -7.97 -6.84 -3.98
CA ARG A 311 -7.79 -5.98 -2.80
C ARG A 311 -8.48 -4.63 -2.97
N LEU A 312 -8.66 -4.19 -4.22
CA LEU A 312 -9.41 -3.00 -4.61
C LEU A 312 -10.50 -3.38 -5.63
N PRO A 313 -11.66 -2.68 -5.62
CA PRO A 313 -12.65 -2.88 -6.67
C PRO A 313 -12.09 -2.43 -8.02
N ALA A 314 -12.33 -3.22 -9.07
CA ALA A 314 -12.08 -2.77 -10.44
C ALA A 314 -13.10 -1.69 -10.78
N GLU A 315 -12.67 -0.55 -11.31
CA GLU A 315 -13.60 0.43 -11.84
C GLU A 315 -14.33 -0.17 -13.05
N GLY A 316 -15.66 -0.22 -12.96
CA GLY A 316 -16.49 -0.55 -14.11
C GLY A 316 -16.32 0.52 -15.21
N PRO A 317 -16.47 0.17 -16.49
CA PRO A 317 -16.40 1.15 -17.57
C PRO A 317 -17.60 2.10 -17.49
N GLY A 318 -17.43 3.28 -16.90
CA GLY A 318 -18.51 4.28 -16.89
C GLY A 318 -18.44 5.38 -15.85
N SER A 319 -17.39 6.21 -15.84
CA SER A 319 -17.45 7.53 -15.18
C SER A 319 -16.72 8.63 -15.97
N VAL A 320 -16.47 8.41 -17.26
CA VAL A 320 -16.05 9.50 -18.16
C VAL A 320 -17.29 10.33 -18.55
N GLY A 321 -17.40 11.52 -17.98
CA GLY A 321 -18.08 12.65 -18.60
C GLY A 321 -19.61 12.73 -18.46
N ARG A 322 -20.10 13.15 -17.28
CA ARG A 322 -21.30 14.00 -17.20
C ARG A 322 -20.88 15.37 -16.68
N GLY A 323 -20.42 16.22 -17.58
CA GLY A 323 -20.12 17.61 -17.29
C GLY A 323 -20.27 18.45 -18.55
N GLY A 324 -21.31 19.28 -18.58
CA GLY A 324 -21.43 20.41 -19.50
C GLY A 324 -22.42 20.21 -20.64
N GLY A 325 -23.70 20.44 -20.35
CA GLY A 325 -24.72 20.52 -21.39
C GLY A 325 -26.08 20.91 -20.86
N GLU A 326 -26.19 22.04 -20.16
CA GLU A 326 -27.47 22.74 -19.95
C GLU A 326 -27.22 24.25 -19.80
N GLY A 327 -27.98 25.06 -20.54
CA GLY A 327 -28.20 26.49 -20.29
C GLY A 327 -27.70 27.44 -21.36
#